data_AF-A0A506V5R0-F1
#
_entry.id   AF-A0A506V5R0-F1
#
_cell.length_a   1.000
_cell.length_b   1.000
_cell.length_c   1.000
_cell.angle_alpha   90.00
_cell.angle_beta   90.00
_cell.angle_gamma   90.00
#
_symmetry.space_group_name_H-M   'P 1'
#
loop_
_entity.id
_entity.type
_entity.pdbx_description
1 polymer ?
#
loop_
_entity_poly.entity_id
_entity_poly.type
_entity_poly.pdbx_seq_one_letter_code
_entity_poly.pdbx_strand_id
1 'polypeptide(L)'
;MKELTNTEIAHVSGAGIISDFAKSIGVAIGSIVDNALKDRGLQSSAEESAGLLASGIGRILELNVFGAISEMGAGIVGIVNNSIDVIRQHKGQAEA
;
A
#
# COMPACT_ATOMS: atom_id res chain seq x y z
N MET A 1 26.88 27.14 8.55
CA MET A 1 25.63 26.50 8.10
C MET A 1 25.82 25.00 8.27
N LYS A 2 24.88 24.32 8.93
CA LYS A 2 24.96 22.87 9.14
C LYS A 2 24.45 22.20 7.87
N GLU A 3 25.20 21.27 7.29
CA GLU A 3 24.68 20.47 6.18
C GLU A 3 23.57 19.58 6.71
N LEU A 4 22.42 19.64 6.04
CA LEU A 4 21.28 18.81 6.36
C LEU A 4 21.48 17.45 5.70
N THR A 5 21.12 16.39 6.41
CA THR A 5 21.04 15.06 5.82
C THR A 5 19.89 15.01 4.80
N ASN A 6 19.93 14.07 3.86
CA ASN A 6 18.86 13.89 2.86
C ASN A 6 17.47 13.73 3.51
N THR A 7 17.40 13.13 4.70
CA THR A 7 16.17 12.97 5.48
C THR A 7 15.64 14.31 6.00
N GLU A 8 16.52 15.19 6.49
CA GLU A 8 16.13 16.52 6.97
C GLU A 8 15.75 17.44 5.80
N ILE A 9 16.40 17.30 4.64
CA ILE A 9 16.04 18.03 3.42
C ILE A 9 14.63 17.64 2.96
N ALA A 10 14.32 16.35 2.94
CA ALA A 10 12.98 15.86 2.56
C ALA A 10 11.88 16.38 3.50
N HIS A 11 12.16 16.43 4.81
CA HIS A 11 11.21 16.90 5.81
C HIS A 11 10.96 18.42 5.74
N VAL A 12 11.97 19.20 5.36
CA VAL A 12 11.84 20.66 5.19
C VAL A 12 11.25 21.04 3.82
N SER A 13 11.39 20.19 2.80
CA SER A 13 10.87 20.42 1.45
C SER A 13 9.42 19.93 1.23
N GLY A 14 8.82 19.28 2.23
CA GLY A 14 7.48 18.69 2.11
C GLY A 14 7.45 17.40 1.27
N ALA A 15 8.60 16.79 1.01
CA ALA A 15 8.67 15.47 0.39
C ALA A 15 8.10 14.43 1.37
N GLY A 16 7.16 13.62 0.91
CA GLY A 16 6.42 12.65 1.72
C GLY A 16 4.94 13.00 1.89
N ILE A 17 4.54 14.27 1.76
CA ILE A 17 3.15 14.69 2.02
C ILE A 17 2.18 14.09 0.99
N ILE A 18 2.56 14.06 -0.29
CA ILE A 18 1.69 13.53 -1.35
C ILE A 18 1.68 12.01 -1.30
N SER A 19 2.82 11.37 -1.02
CA SER A 19 2.89 9.92 -0.87
C SER A 19 2.14 9.43 0.38
N ASP A 20 2.23 10.12 1.51
CA ASP A 20 1.45 9.82 2.72
C ASP A 20 -0.05 10.05 2.51
N PHE A 21 -0.42 11.14 1.83
CA PHE A 21 -1.81 11.38 1.47
C PHE A 21 -2.35 10.27 0.54
N ALA A 22 -1.62 9.93 -0.51
CA ALA A 22 -2.01 8.86 -1.42
C ALA A 22 -2.09 7.50 -0.70
N LYS A 23 -1.13 7.21 0.19
CA LYS A 23 -1.17 6.02 1.05
C LYS A 23 -2.45 5.96 1.87
N SER A 24 -2.86 7.07 2.48
CA SER A 24 -4.09 7.13 3.29
C SER A 24 -5.34 6.78 2.47
N ILE A 25 -5.40 7.22 1.21
CA ILE A 25 -6.48 6.85 0.27
C ILE A 25 -6.41 5.36 -0.05
N GLY A 26 -5.21 4.84 -0.35
CA GLY A 26 -5.01 3.42 -0.62
C GLY A 26 -5.44 2.54 0.55
N VAL A 27 -5.04 2.91 1.77
CA VAL A 27 -5.47 2.26 3.03
C VAL A 27 -6.99 2.31 3.18
N ALA A 28 -7.62 3.46 2.98
CA ALA A 28 -9.08 3.58 3.07
C ALA A 28 -9.79 2.64 2.09
N ILE A 29 -9.36 2.59 0.83
CA ILE A 29 -9.93 1.69 -0.19
C ILE A 29 -9.69 0.22 0.18
N GLY A 30 -8.46 -0.14 0.55
CA GLY A 30 -8.12 -1.51 0.91
C GLY A 30 -8.85 -1.98 2.17
N SER A 31 -9.08 -1.09 3.14
CA SER A 31 -9.86 -1.40 4.34
C SER A 31 -11.33 -1.76 4.03
N ILE A 32 -11.93 -1.15 2.99
CA ILE A 32 -13.28 -1.52 2.53
C ILE A 32 -13.27 -2.95 1.98
N VAL A 33 -12.24 -3.30 1.20
CA VAL A 33 -12.09 -4.66 0.65
C VAL A 33 -11.85 -5.68 1.76
N ASP A 34 -10.96 -5.38 2.71
CA ASP A 34 -10.67 -6.25 3.85
C ASP A 34 -11.91 -6.48 4.72
N ASN A 35 -12.68 -5.43 5.00
CA ASN A 35 -13.94 -5.56 5.73
C ASN A 35 -14.96 -6.41 4.96
N ALA A 36 -15.11 -6.20 3.64
CA ALA A 36 -16.05 -6.97 2.83
C ALA A 36 -15.68 -8.46 2.76
N LEU A 37 -14.39 -8.80 2.75
CA LEU A 37 -13.92 -10.18 2.79
C LEU A 37 -14.05 -10.80 4.19
N LYS A 38 -13.79 -10.01 5.23
CA LYS A 38 -13.97 -10.40 6.63
C LYS A 38 -15.41 -10.76 6.95
N ASP A 39 -16.39 -10.03 6.40
CA ASP A 39 -17.81 -10.35 6.52
C ASP A 39 -18.18 -11.72 5.91
N ARG A 40 -17.34 -12.23 5.01
CA ARG A 40 -17.46 -13.58 4.41
C ARG A 40 -16.55 -14.61 5.09
N GLY A 41 -15.96 -14.26 6.23
CA GLY A 41 -15.03 -15.12 6.97
C GLY A 41 -13.67 -15.30 6.29
N LEU A 42 -13.32 -14.45 5.33
CA LEU A 42 -12.04 -14.49 4.61
C LEU A 42 -11.12 -13.41 5.17
N GLN A 43 -9.88 -13.77 5.46
CA GLN A 43 -8.84 -12.82 5.84
C GLN A 43 -8.15 -12.27 4.59
N SER A 44 -7.88 -10.97 4.60
CA SER A 44 -7.26 -10.26 3.48
C SER A 44 -6.30 -9.19 4.01
N SER A 45 -5.29 -8.84 3.20
CA SER A 45 -4.29 -7.79 3.42
C SER A 45 -4.33 -6.73 2.32
N ALA A 46 -5.53 -6.46 1.80
CA ALA A 46 -5.75 -5.46 0.76
C ALA A 46 -5.44 -4.04 1.25
N GLU A 47 -5.68 -3.72 2.52
CA GLU A 47 -5.36 -2.43 3.14
C GLU A 47 -3.87 -2.08 3.00
N GLU A 48 -2.99 -3.00 3.42
CA GLU A 48 -1.54 -2.79 3.36
C GLU A 48 -1.06 -2.68 1.91
N SER A 49 -1.50 -3.62 1.06
CA SER A 49 -1.06 -3.69 -0.34
C SER A 49 -1.53 -2.49 -1.16
N ALA A 50 -2.78 -2.04 -0.96
CA ALA A 50 -3.32 -0.84 -1.59
C ALA A 50 -2.66 0.43 -1.06
N GLY A 51 -2.34 0.49 0.24
CA GLY A 51 -1.57 1.56 0.84
C GLY A 51 -0.18 1.73 0.20
N LEU A 52 0.57 0.64 0.04
CA LEU A 52 1.88 0.63 -0.60
C LEU A 52 1.81 1.05 -2.08
N LEU A 53 0.83 0.52 -2.82
CA LEU A 53 0.64 0.89 -4.22
C LEU A 53 0.33 2.40 -4.37
N ALA A 54 -0.59 2.92 -3.56
CA ALA A 54 -0.98 4.32 -3.62
C ALA A 54 0.14 5.25 -3.14
N SER A 55 0.88 4.88 -2.10
CA SER A 55 2.09 5.58 -1.65
C SER A 55 3.12 5.69 -2.78
N GLY A 56 3.39 4.57 -3.47
CA GLY A 56 4.28 4.55 -4.63
C GLY A 56 3.81 5.46 -5.76
N ILE A 57 2.50 5.53 -6.04
CA ILE A 57 1.92 6.50 -6.99
C ILE A 57 2.16 7.94 -6.52
N GLY A 58 1.94 8.24 -5.24
CA GLY A 58 2.17 9.58 -4.70
C GLY A 58 3.64 10.00 -4.79
N ARG A 59 4.59 9.06 -4.62
CA ARG A 59 6.02 9.31 -4.79
C ARG A 59 6.42 9.71 -6.21
N ILE A 60 5.65 9.32 -7.23
CA ILE A 60 5.86 9.79 -8.61
C ILE A 60 5.69 11.32 -8.67
N LEU A 61 4.65 11.84 -8.02
CA LEU A 61 4.35 13.27 -7.97
C LEU A 61 5.38 14.06 -7.16
N GLU A 62 6.09 13.37 -6.27
CA GLU A 62 7.20 13.92 -5.47
C GLU A 62 8.55 13.76 -6.17
N LEU A 63 8.59 13.29 -7.42
CA LEU A 63 9.79 13.02 -8.20
C LEU A 63 10.74 11.99 -7.56
N ASN A 64 10.23 11.17 -6.62
CA ASN A 64 10.96 10.09 -5.98
C ASN A 64 10.72 8.78 -6.73
N VAL A 65 11.32 8.66 -7.91
CA VAL A 65 11.10 7.54 -8.84
C VAL A 65 11.54 6.19 -8.26
N PHE A 66 12.67 6.14 -7.56
CA PHE A 66 13.15 4.90 -6.96
C PHE A 66 12.24 4.40 -5.83
N GLY A 67 11.80 5.32 -4.96
CA GLY A 67 10.81 5.00 -3.92
C GLY A 67 9.47 4.58 -4.54
N ALA A 68 9.03 5.27 -5.59
CA ALA A 68 7.81 4.95 -6.32
C ALA A 68 7.84 3.51 -6.86
N ILE A 69 8.89 3.13 -7.59
CA ILE A 69 9.06 1.78 -8.15
C ILE A 69 9.06 0.72 -7.03
N SER A 70 9.79 0.97 -5.93
CA SER A 70 9.89 0.02 -4.83
C SER A 70 8.53 -0.22 -4.14
N GLU A 71 7.80 0.85 -3.82
CA GLU A 71 6.52 0.73 -3.11
C GLU A 71 5.39 0.23 -4.02
N MET A 72 5.36 0.66 -5.29
CA MET A 72 4.42 0.10 -6.27
C MET A 72 4.69 -1.39 -6.47
N GLY A 73 5.96 -1.80 -6.59
CA GLY A 73 6.33 -3.21 -6.74
C GLY A 73 5.88 -4.05 -5.54
N ALA A 74 6.16 -3.58 -4.32
CA ALA A 74 5.71 -4.24 -3.09
C ALA A 74 4.18 -4.31 -3.00
N GLY A 75 3.48 -3.23 -3.34
CA GLY A 75 2.01 -3.17 -3.36
C GLY A 75 1.40 -4.15 -4.36
N ILE A 76 1.93 -4.24 -5.58
CA ILE A 76 1.44 -5.17 -6.61
C ILE A 76 1.65 -6.62 -6.18
N VAL A 77 2.83 -6.96 -5.67
CA VAL A 77 3.12 -8.31 -5.15
C VAL A 77 2.18 -8.65 -3.98
N GLY A 78 1.94 -7.69 -3.08
CA GLY A 78 0.98 -7.83 -1.99
C GLY A 78 -0.44 -8.14 -2.48
N ILE A 79 -0.94 -7.41 -3.49
CA ILE A 79 -2.27 -7.64 -4.08
C ILE A 79 -2.38 -9.05 -4.66
N VAL A 80 -1.35 -9.51 -5.39
CA VAL A 80 -1.36 -10.84 -5.99
C VAL A 80 -1.35 -11.93 -4.91
N ASN A 81 -0.48 -11.80 -3.91
CA ASN A 81 -0.42 -12.77 -2.79
C ASN A 81 -1.74 -12.80 -2.01
N ASN A 82 -2.29 -11.63 -1.68
CA ASN A 82 -3.59 -11.49 -1.04
C ASN A 82 -4.69 -12.19 -1.85
N SER A 83 -4.71 -11.99 -3.18
CA SER A 83 -5.70 -12.63 -4.06
C SER A 83 -5.57 -14.17 -4.02
N ILE A 84 -4.34 -14.69 -4.06
CA ILE A 84 -4.08 -16.12 -3.95
C ILE A 84 -4.59 -16.67 -2.61
N ASP A 85 -4.33 -15.97 -1.51
CA ASP A 85 -4.71 -16.41 -0.17
C ASP A 85 -6.22 -16.36 0.05
N VAL A 86 -6.91 -15.33 -0.45
CA VAL A 86 -8.37 -15.26 -0.45
C VAL A 86 -8.99 -16.42 -1.23
N ILE A 87 -8.45 -16.74 -2.42
CA ILE A 87 -8.92 -17.88 -3.21
C ILE A 87 -8.71 -19.21 -2.48
N ARG A 88 -7.56 -19.40 -1.83
CA ARG A 88 -7.26 -20.61 -1.05
C ARG A 88 -8.25 -20.78 0.11
N GLN A 89 -8.50 -19.71 0.86
CA GLN A 89 -9.45 -19.71 1.96
C GLN A 89 -10.88 -20.03 1.48
N HIS A 90 -11.32 -19.41 0.39
CA HIS A 90 -12.65 -19.64 -0.16
C HIS A 90 -12.84 -21.09 -0.61
N LYS A 91 -11.83 -21.71 -1.24
CA LYS A 91 -11.87 -23.13 -1.58
C LYS A 91 -11.93 -24.03 -0.33
N GLY A 92 -11.12 -23.73 0.69
CA GLY A 92 -11.13 -24.47 1.94
C GLY A 92 -12.49 -24.41 2.68
N GLN A 93 -13.20 -23.28 2.58
CA GLN A 93 -14.56 -23.15 3.13
C GLN A 93 -15.61 -23.96 2.34
N ALA A 94 -15.42 -24.17 1.04
CA ALA A 94 -16.37 -24.93 0.21
C ALA A 94 -16.30 -26.45 0.44
N GLU A 95 -15.20 -26.93 1.02
CA GLU A 95 -14.96 -28.35 1.33
C GLU A 95 -15.30 -28.72 2.78
N ALA A 96 -15.67 -27.75 3.61
CA ALA A 96 -16.02 -27.90 5.03
C ALA A 96 -17.54 -27.88 5.26
#